data_AF-A0A1I4JPZ7-F1
#
_entry.id   AF-A0A1I4JPZ7-F1
#
_cell.length_a   1.000
_cell.length_b   1.000
_cell.length_c   1.000
_cell.angle_alpha   90.00
_cell.angle_beta   90.00
_cell.angle_gamma   90.00
#
_symmetry.space_group_name_H-M   'P 1'
#
loop_
_entity.id
_entity.type
_entity.pdbx_description
1 polymer ?
#
loop_
_entity_poly.entity_id
_entity_poly.type
_entity_poly.pdbx_seq_one_letter_code
_entity_poly.pdbx_strand_id
1 'polypeptide(L)'
;MEEYLKLFVASAITNNFVLTQFLGLCIFFGVSKNLNASIGMGMAVTSVMTLSSLLAWAAYNFILEPLGLQPLMLITFVVLIASLVQLLEMIIKKHAPALYNMWGIYLVLIATNCIVIAVPITNVELHSNFLTSLVLALGSGVGFALALILMASLREKLQYADVPKSLQGLGISFILAGMLALSFFGFSGMITL
;
A
#
# COMPACT_ATOMS: atom_id res chain seq x y z
N MET A 1 6.58 23.92 3.95
CA MET A 1 7.15 22.70 4.56
C MET A 1 6.20 22.08 5.59
N GLU A 2 5.61 22.86 6.50
CA GLU A 2 4.63 22.33 7.47
C GLU A 2 3.42 21.65 6.82
N GLU A 3 2.92 22.17 5.70
CA GLU A 3 1.79 21.60 4.97
C GLU A 3 2.09 20.22 4.37
N TYR A 4 3.28 20.05 3.77
CA TYR A 4 3.75 18.74 3.28
C TYR A 4 3.98 17.74 4.41
N LEU A 5 4.47 18.20 5.56
CA LEU A 5 4.71 17.34 6.73
C LEU A 5 3.39 16.91 7.38
N LYS A 6 2.40 17.81 7.45
CA LYS A 6 1.02 17.48 7.84
C LYS A 6 0.39 16.49 6.87
N LEU A 7 0.58 16.66 5.56
CA LEU A 7 0.05 15.77 4.53
C LEU A 7 0.69 14.38 4.58
N PHE A 8 2.00 14.31 4.83
CA PHE A 8 2.71 13.06 5.07
C PHE A 8 2.20 12.32 6.31
N VAL A 9 2.12 13.01 7.45
CA VAL A 9 1.64 12.43 8.71
C VAL A 9 0.17 12.06 8.62
N ALA A 10 -0.63 12.86 7.94
CA ALA A 10 -2.03 12.56 7.71
C ALA A 10 -2.19 11.31 6.84
N SER A 11 -1.48 11.23 5.71
CA SER A 11 -1.53 10.06 4.82
C SER A 11 -0.98 8.78 5.46
N ALA A 12 0.05 8.89 6.29
CA ALA A 12 0.66 7.75 6.95
C ALA A 12 -0.16 7.21 8.15
N ILE A 13 -0.84 8.10 8.88
CA ILE A 13 -1.46 7.76 10.18
C ILE A 13 -2.97 8.03 10.20
N THR A 14 -3.45 9.22 9.86
CA THR A 14 -4.86 9.60 10.05
C THR A 14 -5.79 9.16 8.91
N ASN A 15 -5.30 9.11 7.68
CA ASN A 15 -5.98 8.66 6.47
C ASN A 15 -5.29 7.43 5.88
N ASN A 16 -4.98 6.46 6.75
CA ASN A 16 -4.35 5.22 6.31
C ASN A 16 -5.31 4.38 5.45
N PHE A 17 -5.05 4.32 4.15
CA PHE A 17 -5.84 3.56 3.16
C PHE A 17 -6.12 2.10 3.56
N VAL A 18 -5.23 1.47 4.36
CA VAL A 18 -5.40 0.08 4.79
C VAL A 18 -6.42 -0.06 5.92
N LEU A 19 -6.46 0.90 6.85
CA LEU A 19 -7.19 0.76 8.11
C LEU A 19 -8.46 1.59 8.17
N THR A 20 -8.52 2.70 7.43
CA THR A 20 -9.73 3.53 7.35
C THR A 20 -10.56 3.23 6.10
N GLN A 21 -9.91 2.88 4.98
CA GLN A 21 -10.59 2.60 3.71
C GLN A 21 -10.61 1.10 3.35
N PHE A 22 -9.91 0.24 4.10
CA PHE A 22 -9.82 -1.21 3.87
C PHE A 22 -9.23 -1.63 2.51
N LEU A 23 -8.28 -0.84 1.96
CA LEU A 23 -7.58 -1.18 0.72
C LEU A 23 -6.29 -1.98 0.98
N GLY A 24 -5.97 -2.90 0.07
CA GLY A 24 -4.70 -3.65 0.09
C GLY A 24 -4.65 -4.87 1.01
N LEU A 25 -5.81 -5.37 1.43
CA LEU A 25 -5.94 -6.53 2.33
C LEU A 25 -5.31 -7.82 1.78
N CYS A 26 -5.24 -7.99 0.45
CA CYS A 26 -4.75 -9.21 -0.18
C CYS A 26 -3.31 -9.56 0.22
N ILE A 27 -2.39 -8.59 0.10
CA ILE A 27 -1.00 -8.74 0.52
C ILE A 27 -0.85 -8.64 2.04
N PHE A 28 -1.74 -7.88 2.68
CA PHE A 28 -1.75 -7.69 4.12
C PHE A 28 -1.94 -9.00 4.88
N PHE A 29 -2.93 -9.82 4.49
CA PHE A 29 -3.13 -11.13 5.09
C PHE A 29 -2.17 -12.20 4.58
N GLY A 30 -1.66 -12.04 3.36
CA GLY A 30 -0.74 -12.99 2.73
C GLY A 30 0.62 -13.05 3.42
N VAL A 31 1.24 -11.89 3.67
CA VAL A 31 2.66 -11.81 4.09
C VAL A 31 2.82 -11.61 5.62
N SER A 32 1.76 -11.27 6.34
CA SER A 32 1.80 -11.00 7.79
C SER A 32 2.07 -12.22 8.69
N LYS A 33 2.43 -13.39 8.15
CA LYS A 33 2.77 -14.55 8.99
C LYS A 33 4.16 -14.45 9.62
N ASN A 34 5.09 -13.78 8.94
CA ASN A 34 6.48 -13.63 9.35
C ASN A 34 6.85 -12.15 9.37
N LEU A 35 7.43 -11.67 10.46
CA LEU A 35 7.79 -10.26 10.61
C LEU A 35 8.89 -9.84 9.63
N ASN A 36 9.93 -10.67 9.48
CA ASN A 36 11.02 -10.42 8.52
C ASN A 36 10.51 -10.32 7.07
N ALA A 37 9.50 -11.13 6.71
CA ALA A 37 8.87 -11.04 5.41
C ALA A 37 7.98 -9.80 5.29
N SER A 38 7.31 -9.39 6.36
CA SER A 38 6.46 -8.20 6.33
C SER A 38 7.27 -6.91 6.11
N ILE A 39 8.45 -6.79 6.72
CA ILE A 39 9.30 -5.60 6.57
C ILE A 39 9.72 -5.38 5.12
N GLY A 40 10.25 -6.41 4.44
CA GLY A 40 10.67 -6.25 3.04
C GLY A 40 9.49 -5.97 2.09
N MET A 41 8.28 -6.42 2.43
CA MET A 41 7.08 -6.23 1.59
C MET A 41 6.56 -4.83 1.73
N GLY A 42 6.58 -4.31 2.96
CA GLY A 42 6.35 -2.90 3.20
C GLY A 42 7.25 -2.04 2.32
N MET A 43 8.57 -2.27 2.35
CA MET A 43 9.54 -1.50 1.54
C MET A 43 9.37 -1.68 0.02
N ALA A 44 9.06 -2.89 -0.45
CA ALA A 44 8.82 -3.13 -1.88
C ALA A 44 7.57 -2.38 -2.36
N VAL A 45 6.47 -2.47 -1.59
CA VAL A 45 5.21 -1.81 -1.91
C VAL A 45 5.33 -0.29 -1.83
N THR A 46 6.02 0.26 -0.82
CA THR A 46 6.29 1.71 -0.76
C THR A 46 7.04 2.20 -1.99
N SER A 47 8.06 1.47 -2.42
CA SER A 47 8.87 1.81 -3.59
C SER A 47 8.04 1.77 -4.88
N VAL A 48 7.22 0.73 -5.05
CA VAL A 48 6.32 0.64 -6.21
C VAL A 48 5.27 1.75 -6.20
N MET A 49 4.62 2.00 -5.06
CA MET A 49 3.57 3.03 -4.93
C MET A 49 4.10 4.42 -5.26
N THR A 50 5.31 4.73 -4.81
CA THR A 50 5.94 6.04 -5.05
C THR A 50 6.29 6.22 -6.52
N LEU A 51 6.97 5.25 -7.13
CA LEU A 51 7.31 5.28 -8.54
C LEU A 51 6.07 5.29 -9.43
N SER A 52 5.06 4.46 -9.14
CA SER A 52 3.84 4.39 -9.93
C SER A 52 3.03 5.67 -9.83
N SER A 53 2.96 6.30 -8.66
CA SER A 53 2.21 7.54 -8.48
C SER A 53 2.87 8.72 -9.18
N LEU A 54 4.20 8.81 -9.19
CA LEU A 54 4.93 9.82 -9.96
C LEU A 54 4.69 9.69 -11.46
N LEU A 55 4.79 8.46 -11.97
CA LEU A 55 4.59 8.19 -13.39
C LEU A 55 3.12 8.37 -13.80
N ALA A 56 2.17 8.00 -12.94
CA ALA A 56 0.75 8.25 -13.15
C ALA A 56 0.42 9.74 -13.16
N TRP A 57 1.03 10.53 -12.26
CA TRP A 57 0.89 11.99 -12.26
C TRP A 57 1.41 12.61 -13.56
N ALA A 58 2.58 12.18 -14.03
CA ALA A 58 3.14 12.64 -15.29
C ALA A 58 2.26 12.26 -16.47
N ALA A 59 1.80 10.99 -16.53
CA ALA A 59 0.90 10.54 -17.58
C ALA A 59 -0.43 11.32 -17.57
N TYR A 60 -0.97 11.63 -16.39
CA TYR A 60 -2.22 12.35 -16.28
C TYR A 60 -2.10 13.80 -16.80
N ASN A 61 -1.13 14.58 -16.30
CA ASN A 61 -0.97 16.00 -16.67
C ASN A 61 -0.46 16.19 -18.10
N PHE A 62 0.45 15.33 -18.58
CA PHE A 62 1.04 15.51 -19.92
C PHE A 62 0.25 14.85 -21.05
N ILE A 63 -0.61 13.87 -20.76
CA ILE A 63 -1.31 13.09 -21.80
C ILE A 63 -2.82 13.18 -21.63
N LEU A 64 -3.36 12.85 -20.45
CA LEU A 64 -4.81 12.69 -20.30
C LEU A 64 -5.54 14.03 -20.24
N GLU A 65 -5.00 15.00 -19.52
CA GLU A 65 -5.56 16.35 -19.41
C GLU A 65 -5.58 17.11 -20.76
N PRO A 66 -4.47 17.20 -21.54
CA PRO A 66 -4.48 17.93 -22.80
C PRO A 66 -5.31 17.26 -23.90
N LEU A 67 -5.46 15.94 -23.87
CA LEU A 67 -6.26 15.23 -24.87
C LEU A 67 -7.73 15.02 -24.43
N GLY A 68 -8.11 15.37 -23.19
CA GLY A 68 -9.47 15.21 -22.67
C GLY A 68 -9.91 13.74 -22.44
N LEU A 69 -8.97 12.79 -22.29
CA LEU A 69 -9.27 11.36 -22.11
C LEU A 69 -9.39 10.94 -20.63
N GLN A 70 -10.00 11.78 -19.80
CA GLN A 70 -10.32 11.47 -18.40
C GLN A 70 -10.98 10.08 -18.18
N PRO A 71 -11.93 9.60 -19.02
CA PRO A 71 -12.52 8.27 -18.81
C PRO A 71 -11.55 7.10 -19.01
N LEU A 72 -10.40 7.30 -19.68
CA LEU A 72 -9.37 6.26 -19.86
C LEU A 72 -8.33 6.21 -18.73
N MET A 73 -8.48 7.05 -17.71
CA MET A 73 -7.55 7.15 -16.58
C MET A 73 -7.28 5.82 -15.89
N LEU A 74 -8.34 5.10 -15.51
CA LEU A 74 -8.23 3.80 -14.82
C LEU A 74 -7.43 2.77 -15.64
N ILE A 75 -7.75 2.65 -16.94
CA ILE A 75 -7.08 1.70 -17.83
C ILE A 75 -5.60 2.06 -17.96
N THR A 76 -5.31 3.35 -18.14
CA THR A 76 -3.93 3.85 -18.26
C THR A 76 -3.12 3.57 -17.00
N PHE A 77 -3.69 3.80 -15.82
CA PHE A 77 -3.01 3.56 -14.54
C PHE A 77 -2.74 2.08 -14.32
N VAL A 78 -3.71 1.20 -14.59
CA VAL A 78 -3.52 -0.26 -14.45
C VAL A 78 -2.40 -0.76 -15.37
N VAL A 79 -2.38 -0.35 -16.64
CA VAL A 79 -1.33 -0.75 -17.59
C VAL A 79 0.04 -0.22 -17.16
N LEU A 80 0.10 1.03 -16.70
CA LEU A 80 1.33 1.65 -16.21
C LEU A 80 1.88 0.91 -14.98
N ILE A 81 1.03 0.64 -13.98
CA ILE A 81 1.41 -0.11 -12.77
C ILE A 81 1.86 -1.53 -13.13
N ALA A 82 1.11 -2.24 -13.98
CA ALA A 82 1.45 -3.59 -14.41
C ALA A 82 2.83 -3.65 -15.08
N SER A 83 3.13 -2.68 -15.97
CA SER A 83 4.44 -2.61 -16.64
C SER A 83 5.59 -2.36 -15.65
N LEU A 84 5.39 -1.50 -14.65
CA LEU A 84 6.37 -1.21 -13.60
C LEU A 84 6.63 -2.41 -12.69
N VAL A 85 5.57 -3.08 -12.24
CA VAL A 85 5.70 -4.25 -11.38
C VAL A 85 6.38 -5.39 -12.13
N GLN A 86 6.08 -5.57 -13.43
CA GLN A 86 6.76 -6.54 -14.27
C GLN A 86 8.26 -6.24 -14.39
N LEU A 87 8.61 -4.97 -14.54
CA LEU A 87 10.00 -4.52 -14.57
C LEU A 87 10.71 -4.81 -13.23
N LEU A 88 10.04 -4.53 -12.11
CA LEU A 88 10.55 -4.82 -10.78
C LEU A 88 10.76 -6.32 -10.56
N GLU A 89 9.82 -7.16 -11.02
CA GLU A 89 9.94 -8.62 -10.92
C GLU A 89 11.23 -9.12 -11.60
N MET A 90 11.51 -8.63 -12.81
CA MET A 90 12.73 -8.97 -13.54
C MET A 90 14.01 -8.51 -12.81
N ILE A 91 13.99 -7.31 -12.20
CA ILE A 91 15.14 -6.79 -11.43
C ILE A 91 15.40 -7.67 -10.19
N ILE A 92 14.36 -8.00 -9.43
CA ILE A 92 14.47 -8.80 -8.20
C ILE A 92 14.95 -10.21 -8.53
N LYS A 93 14.41 -10.83 -9.58
CA LYS A 93 14.83 -12.16 -10.04
C LYS A 93 16.31 -12.22 -10.38
N LYS A 94 16.88 -11.12 -10.89
CA LYS A 94 18.30 -11.03 -11.26
C LYS A 94 19.22 -10.70 -10.07
N HIS A 95 18.84 -9.77 -9.21
CA HIS A 95 19.73 -9.27 -8.14
C HIS A 95 19.59 -10.01 -6.81
N ALA A 96 18.41 -10.56 -6.51
CA ALA A 96 18.09 -11.17 -5.22
C ALA A 96 17.23 -12.44 -5.38
N PRO A 97 17.80 -13.54 -5.95
CA PRO A 97 17.05 -14.78 -6.17
C PRO A 97 16.53 -15.41 -4.88
N ALA A 98 17.21 -15.21 -3.75
CA ALA A 98 16.75 -15.66 -2.43
C ALA A 98 15.44 -14.98 -2.00
N LEU A 99 15.28 -13.68 -2.28
CA LEU A 99 14.01 -12.97 -2.05
C LEU A 99 12.94 -13.39 -3.05
N TYR A 100 13.29 -13.59 -4.32
CA TYR A 100 12.31 -14.05 -5.32
C TYR A 100 11.68 -15.40 -4.94
N ASN A 101 12.47 -16.36 -4.45
CA ASN A 101 11.96 -17.68 -4.08
C ASN A 101 11.01 -17.67 -2.88
N MET A 102 11.15 -16.70 -1.97
CA MET A 102 10.23 -16.59 -0.83
C MET A 102 8.95 -15.78 -1.17
N TRP A 103 8.95 -14.99 -2.24
CA TRP A 103 7.94 -13.92 -2.48
C TRP A 103 7.35 -13.88 -3.87
N GLY A 104 7.80 -14.74 -4.79
CA GLY A 104 7.52 -14.65 -6.22
C GLY A 104 6.04 -14.49 -6.56
N ILE A 105 5.16 -15.18 -5.82
CA ILE A 105 3.71 -15.08 -5.99
C ILE A 105 3.19 -13.69 -5.57
N TYR A 106 3.72 -13.12 -4.49
CA TYR A 106 3.26 -11.83 -3.95
C TYR A 106 3.67 -10.63 -4.81
N LEU A 107 4.72 -10.73 -5.63
CA LEU A 107 5.12 -9.66 -6.55
C LEU A 107 4.02 -9.35 -7.57
N VAL A 108 3.40 -10.38 -8.15
CA VAL A 108 2.27 -10.22 -9.08
C VAL A 108 1.05 -9.62 -8.37
N LEU A 109 0.82 -9.98 -7.10
CA LEU A 109 -0.26 -9.42 -6.29
C LEU A 109 -0.08 -7.91 -6.00
N ILE A 110 1.11 -7.33 -6.19
CA ILE A 110 1.32 -5.88 -6.07
C ILE A 110 0.62 -5.16 -7.23
N ALA A 111 0.70 -5.69 -8.45
CA ALA A 111 0.11 -5.05 -9.64
C ALA A 111 -1.41 -4.96 -9.55
N THR A 112 -2.05 -5.97 -8.95
CA THR A 112 -3.50 -6.04 -8.76
C THR A 112 -3.94 -5.50 -7.39
N ASN A 113 -3.08 -4.76 -6.70
CA ASN A 113 -3.41 -4.28 -5.37
C ASN A 113 -4.21 -2.97 -5.41
N CYS A 114 -5.33 -2.95 -4.69
CA CYS A 114 -6.21 -1.78 -4.62
C CYS A 114 -5.49 -0.53 -4.10
N ILE A 115 -4.56 -0.65 -3.14
CA ILE A 115 -3.86 0.52 -2.58
C ILE A 115 -2.94 1.18 -3.61
N VAL A 116 -2.32 0.37 -4.49
CA VAL A 116 -1.37 0.85 -5.51
C VAL A 116 -2.10 1.61 -6.61
N ILE A 117 -3.36 1.26 -6.89
CA ILE A 117 -4.23 1.94 -7.86
C ILE A 117 -4.92 3.16 -7.24
N ALA A 118 -5.38 3.06 -5.99
CA ALA A 118 -6.14 4.13 -5.34
C ALA A 118 -5.31 5.40 -5.11
N VAL A 119 -4.05 5.28 -4.73
CA VAL A 119 -3.18 6.45 -4.45
C VAL A 119 -3.01 7.37 -5.66
N PRO A 120 -2.69 6.87 -6.87
CA PRO A 120 -2.72 7.67 -8.10
C PRO A 120 -4.07 8.35 -8.37
N ILE A 121 -5.19 7.66 -8.12
CA ILE A 121 -6.54 8.22 -8.34
C ILE A 121 -6.79 9.37 -7.36
N THR A 122 -6.53 9.17 -6.08
CA THR A 122 -6.67 10.20 -5.04
C THR A 122 -5.76 11.40 -5.32
N ASN A 123 -4.57 11.18 -5.88
CA ASN A 123 -3.67 12.26 -6.29
C ASN A 123 -4.27 13.14 -7.39
N VAL A 124 -4.99 12.54 -8.33
CA VAL A 124 -5.70 13.27 -9.40
C VAL A 124 -6.90 14.03 -8.83
N GLU A 125 -7.71 13.40 -7.98
CA GLU A 125 -8.88 14.03 -7.35
C GLU A 125 -8.49 15.25 -6.50
N LEU A 126 -7.34 15.20 -5.84
CA LEU A 126 -6.80 16.30 -5.03
C LEU A 126 -6.09 17.39 -5.86
N HIS A 127 -6.04 17.27 -7.19
CA HIS A 127 -5.26 18.17 -8.07
C HIS A 127 -3.84 18.43 -7.53
N SER A 128 -3.19 17.36 -7.06
CA SER A 128 -1.93 17.47 -6.35
C SER A 128 -0.79 17.89 -7.30
N ASN A 129 0.06 18.81 -6.85
CA ASN A 129 1.34 19.11 -7.53
C ASN A 129 2.30 17.90 -7.46
N PHE A 130 3.30 17.85 -8.32
CA PHE A 130 4.32 16.77 -8.35
C PHE A 130 4.89 16.44 -6.96
N LEU A 131 5.26 17.48 -6.19
CA LEU A 131 5.79 17.33 -4.83
C LEU A 131 4.73 16.81 -3.85
N THR A 132 3.48 17.27 -3.97
CA THR A 132 2.36 16.81 -3.14
C THR A 132 2.06 15.33 -3.42
N SER A 133 2.08 14.92 -4.69
CA SER A 133 1.85 13.53 -5.09
C SER A 133 2.93 12.58 -4.61
N LEU A 134 4.19 13.02 -4.63
CA LEU A 134 5.31 12.27 -4.06
C LEU A 134 5.12 12.04 -2.56
N VAL A 135 4.77 13.11 -1.83
CA VAL A 135 4.59 13.05 -0.37
C VAL A 135 3.39 12.18 0.01
N LEU A 136 2.28 12.26 -0.72
CA LEU A 136 1.11 11.40 -0.51
C LEU A 136 1.45 9.92 -0.78
N ALA A 137 2.18 9.63 -1.86
CA ALA A 137 2.56 8.26 -2.20
C ALA A 137 3.56 7.66 -1.21
N LEU A 138 4.52 8.46 -0.74
CA LEU A 138 5.45 8.05 0.32
C LEU A 138 4.71 7.84 1.64
N GLY A 139 3.83 8.76 2.04
CA GLY A 139 3.06 8.67 3.27
C GLY A 139 2.16 7.44 3.29
N SER A 140 1.39 7.22 2.24
CA SER A 140 0.51 6.04 2.09
C SER A 140 1.29 4.73 2.04
N GLY A 141 2.43 4.67 1.35
CA GLY A 141 3.31 3.51 1.36
C GLY A 141 3.83 3.21 2.77
N VAL A 142 4.36 4.22 3.47
CA VAL A 142 4.86 4.04 4.84
C VAL A 142 3.74 3.63 5.80
N GLY A 143 2.55 4.19 5.65
CA GLY A 143 1.36 3.78 6.40
C GLY A 143 0.98 2.32 6.16
N PHE A 144 1.08 1.84 4.91
CA PHE A 144 0.89 0.42 4.59
C PHE A 144 1.96 -0.45 5.24
N ALA A 145 3.24 -0.08 5.14
CA ALA A 145 4.34 -0.82 5.74
C ALA A 145 4.19 -0.93 7.27
N LEU A 146 3.82 0.16 7.93
CA LEU A 146 3.59 0.21 9.37
C LEU A 146 2.43 -0.70 9.76
N ALA A 147 1.29 -0.63 9.07
CA ALA A 147 0.15 -1.49 9.33
C ALA A 147 0.52 -2.98 9.16
N LEU A 148 1.27 -3.31 8.10
CA LEU A 148 1.71 -4.68 7.82
C LEU A 148 2.64 -5.23 8.93
N ILE A 149 3.60 -4.43 9.39
CA ILE A 149 4.53 -4.80 10.46
C ILE A 149 3.78 -5.00 11.78
N LEU A 150 2.84 -4.11 12.11
CA LEU A 150 2.00 -4.27 13.31
C LEU A 150 1.20 -5.57 13.24
N MET A 151 0.56 -5.85 12.10
CA MET A 151 -0.19 -7.09 11.92
C MET A 151 0.69 -8.31 12.07
N ALA A 152 1.90 -8.29 11.51
CA ALA A 152 2.84 -9.40 11.61
C ALA A 152 3.28 -9.65 13.06
N SER A 153 3.58 -8.58 13.80
CA SER A 153 3.95 -8.69 15.21
C SER A 153 2.80 -9.25 16.07
N LEU A 154 1.55 -8.87 15.79
CA LEU A 154 0.37 -9.42 16.46
C LEU A 154 0.16 -10.89 16.11
N ARG A 155 0.34 -11.28 14.84
CA ARG A 155 0.20 -12.67 14.40
C ARG A 155 1.30 -13.57 14.96
N GLU A 156 2.54 -13.10 15.08
CA GLU A 156 3.61 -13.84 15.75
C GLU A 156 3.29 -14.04 17.25
N LYS A 157 2.83 -12.99 17.95
CA LYS A 157 2.40 -13.13 19.35
C LYS A 157 1.23 -14.10 19.52
N LEU A 158 0.29 -14.10 18.58
CA LEU A 158 -0.88 -14.98 18.62
C LEU A 158 -0.52 -16.47 18.52
N GLN A 159 0.63 -16.83 17.94
CA GLN A 159 1.08 -18.23 17.89
C GLN A 159 1.32 -18.82 19.28
N TYR A 160 1.58 -17.97 20.28
CA TYR A 160 1.79 -18.38 21.68
C TYR A 160 0.50 -18.33 22.51
N ALA A 161 -0.62 -17.90 21.93
CA ALA A 161 -1.91 -17.80 22.62
C ALA A 161 -2.80 -19.01 22.32
N ASP A 162 -3.64 -19.38 23.28
CA ASP A 162 -4.62 -20.45 23.10
C ASP A 162 -5.81 -19.97 22.26
N VAL A 163 -5.74 -20.23 20.95
CA VAL A 163 -6.80 -19.91 19.99
C VAL A 163 -7.65 -21.16 19.70
N PRO A 164 -9.00 -21.06 19.68
CA PRO A 164 -9.87 -22.16 19.29
C PRO A 164 -9.49 -22.72 17.91
N LYS A 165 -9.39 -24.06 17.79
CA LYS A 165 -8.92 -24.73 16.56
C LYS A 165 -9.67 -24.32 15.29
N SER A 166 -10.97 -24.01 15.41
CA SER A 166 -11.82 -23.55 14.30
C SER A 166 -11.50 -22.15 13.78
N LEU A 167 -10.87 -21.29 14.60
CA LEU A 167 -10.55 -19.90 14.26
C LEU A 167 -9.08 -19.68 13.85
N GLN A 168 -8.24 -20.72 13.94
CA GLN A 168 -6.83 -20.63 13.62
C GLN A 168 -6.60 -20.25 12.14
N GLY A 169 -5.57 -19.44 11.90
CA GLY A 169 -5.23 -18.96 10.56
C GLY A 169 -5.97 -17.68 10.17
N LEU A 170 -6.76 -17.71 9.10
CA LEU A 170 -7.38 -16.52 8.52
C LEU A 170 -8.49 -15.93 9.41
N GLY A 171 -9.31 -16.77 10.06
CA GLY A 171 -10.44 -16.33 10.87
C GLY A 171 -10.03 -15.36 11.97
N ILE A 172 -9.08 -15.75 12.83
CA ILE A 172 -8.56 -14.85 13.87
C ILE A 172 -7.78 -13.67 13.31
N SER A 173 -7.21 -13.79 12.11
CA SER A 173 -6.52 -12.66 11.48
C SER A 173 -7.49 -11.56 11.08
N PHE A 174 -8.69 -11.89 10.62
CA PHE A 174 -9.75 -10.90 10.39
C PHE A 174 -10.20 -10.22 11.68
N ILE A 175 -10.32 -10.98 12.78
CA ILE A 175 -10.67 -10.41 14.10
C ILE A 175 -9.58 -9.43 14.56
N LEU A 176 -8.30 -9.83 14.48
CA LEU A 176 -7.17 -8.97 14.80
C LEU A 176 -7.12 -7.72 13.91
N ALA A 177 -7.35 -7.86 12.61
CA ALA A 177 -7.41 -6.73 11.70
C ALA A 177 -8.54 -5.75 12.06
N GLY A 178 -9.70 -6.26 12.46
CA GLY A 178 -10.82 -5.43 12.96
C GLY A 178 -10.49 -4.69 14.25
N MET A 179 -9.85 -5.36 15.21
CA MET A 179 -9.39 -4.71 16.45
C MET A 179 -8.32 -3.63 16.17
N LEU A 180 -7.40 -3.91 15.25
CA LEU A 180 -6.38 -2.96 14.84
C LEU A 180 -7.01 -1.76 14.10
N ALA A 181 -7.98 -2.00 13.23
CA ALA A 181 -8.73 -0.94 12.56
C ALA A 181 -9.48 -0.04 13.57
N LEU A 182 -10.14 -0.61 14.58
CA LEU A 182 -10.79 0.14 15.66
C LEU A 182 -9.79 1.02 16.43
N SER A 183 -8.60 0.50 16.71
CA SER A 183 -7.55 1.28 17.37
C SER A 183 -7.08 2.46 16.53
N PHE A 184 -7.00 2.30 15.20
CA PHE A 184 -6.58 3.38 14.31
C PHE A 184 -7.71 4.37 13.99
N PHE A 185 -8.97 3.95 14.08
CA PHE A 185 -10.11 4.83 13.92
C PHE A 185 -10.14 5.94 14.99
N GLY A 186 -9.55 5.71 16.16
CA GLY A 186 -9.36 6.73 17.19
C GLY A 186 -8.46 7.90 16.78
N PHE A 187 -7.63 7.73 15.74
CA PHE A 187 -6.83 8.82 15.16
C PHE A 187 -7.55 9.56 14.02
N SER A 188 -8.72 9.07 13.60
CA SER A 188 -9.56 9.72 12.60
C SER A 188 -10.08 11.05 13.16
N GLY A 189 -9.87 12.15 12.43
CA GLY A 189 -10.26 13.50 12.84
C GLY A 189 -9.17 14.31 13.56
N MET A 190 -7.99 13.74 13.82
CA MET A 190 -6.87 14.46 14.46
C MET A 190 -6.17 15.44 13.50
N ILE A 191 -6.19 15.15 12.19
CA ILE A 191 -5.70 16.02 11.12
C ILE A 191 -6.68 15.93 9.97
N THR A 192 -7.44 17.00 9.73
CA THR A 192 -8.30 17.16 8.56
C THR A 192 -7.44 17.68 7.39
N LEU A 193 -7.39 16.91 6.31
CA LEU A 193 -6.89 17.37 5.01
C LEU A 193 -7.93 18.27 4.34
#